data_AF-A0A7X7WHS6-F1
#
_entry.id   AF-A0A7X7WHS6-F1
#
_cell.length_a   1.000
_cell.length_b   1.000
_cell.length_c   1.000
_cell.angle_alpha   90.00
_cell.angle_beta   90.00
_cell.angle_gamma   90.00
#
_symmetry.space_group_name_H-M   'P 1'
#
loop_
_entity.id
_entity.type
_entity.pdbx_description
1 polymer ?
#
loop_
_entity_poly.entity_id
_entity_poly.type
_entity_poly.pdbx_seq_one_letter_code
_entity_poly.pdbx_strand_id
1 'polypeptide(L)'
;MSKLYRPNSICIALVAIVFGIIIGCTTTPKIQTPRPWMRILQSDREIIPNTKVKIDIIGQSQPLLGNWTLIDNEIERKLIDLLVRRGYSISDDSATYNMSFVYKTEKVTEFKMESSVQV
;
A
#
# COMPACT_ATOMS: atom_id res chain seq x y z
N MET A 1 -63.38 -25.03 -10.22
CA MET A 1 -62.47 -26.12 -10.62
C MET A 1 -61.03 -25.62 -10.55
N SER A 2 -60.36 -25.78 -9.41
CA SER A 2 -58.93 -25.48 -9.25
C SER A 2 -58.18 -26.80 -9.10
N LYS A 3 -57.46 -27.21 -10.14
CA LYS A 3 -56.58 -28.38 -10.08
C LYS A 3 -55.41 -28.05 -9.15
N LEU A 4 -55.37 -28.67 -7.97
CA LEU A 4 -54.19 -28.67 -7.11
C LEU A 4 -53.04 -29.34 -7.87
N TYR A 5 -52.08 -28.54 -8.31
CA TYR A 5 -50.83 -29.01 -8.90
C TYR A 5 -49.98 -29.64 -7.78
N ARG A 6 -49.99 -30.98 -7.68
CA ARG A 6 -49.04 -31.70 -6.82
C ARG A 6 -47.67 -31.61 -7.49
N PRO A 7 -46.68 -30.91 -6.92
CA PRO A 7 -45.34 -30.91 -7.49
C PRO A 7 -44.77 -32.33 -7.42
N ASN A 8 -44.37 -32.87 -8.57
CA ASN A 8 -43.65 -34.15 -8.63
C ASN A 8 -42.37 -34.04 -7.80
N SER A 9 -42.13 -35.04 -6.94
CA SER A 9 -40.97 -35.11 -6.03
C SER A 9 -39.63 -34.90 -6.75
N ILE A 10 -39.55 -35.31 -8.02
CA ILE A 10 -38.39 -35.14 -8.90
C ILE A 10 -38.08 -33.67 -9.19
N CYS A 11 -39.11 -32.82 -9.36
CA CYS A 11 -38.91 -31.38 -9.59
C CYS A 11 -38.35 -30.68 -8.34
N ILE A 12 -38.78 -31.10 -7.15
CA ILE A 12 -38.29 -30.56 -5.88
C ILE A 12 -36.81 -30.94 -5.69
N ALA A 13 -36.44 -32.18 -6.01
CA ALA A 13 -35.05 -32.63 -5.94
C ALA A 13 -34.13 -31.86 -6.89
N LEU A 14 -34.56 -31.61 -8.13
CA LEU A 14 -33.78 -30.85 -9.11
C LEU A 14 -33.58 -29.40 -8.68
N VAL A 15 -34.61 -28.74 -8.13
CA VAL A 15 -34.50 -27.37 -7.62
C VAL A 15 -33.52 -27.29 -6.45
N ALA A 16 -33.55 -28.27 -5.53
CA ALA A 16 -32.63 -28.30 -4.39
C ALA A 16 -31.16 -28.44 -4.82
N ILE A 17 -30.87 -29.27 -5.83
CA ILE A 17 -29.52 -29.46 -6.37
C ILE A 17 -29.01 -28.16 -7.02
N VAL A 18 -29.84 -27.50 -7.84
CA VAL A 18 -29.46 -26.23 -8.49
C VAL A 18 -29.18 -25.14 -7.45
N PHE A 19 -29.99 -25.06 -6.40
CA PHE A 19 -29.77 -24.08 -5.33
C PHE A 19 -28.46 -24.34 -4.55
N GLY A 20 -28.11 -25.61 -4.31
CA GLY A 20 -26.85 -25.98 -3.66
C GLY A 20 -25.61 -25.56 -4.44
N ILE A 21 -25.65 -25.67 -5.78
CA ILE A 21 -24.52 -25.28 -6.66
C ILE A 21 -24.31 -23.76 -6.63
N ILE A 22 -25.39 -22.96 -6.61
CA ILE A 22 -25.30 -21.50 -6.59
C ILE A 22 -24.71 -20.98 -5.27
N ILE A 23 -25.06 -21.59 -4.13
CA ILE A 23 -24.51 -21.19 -2.82
C ILE A 23 -23.02 -21.54 -2.71
N GLY A 24 -22.60 -22.69 -3.29
CA GLY A 24 -21.20 -23.12 -3.31
C GLY A 24 -20.27 -22.19 -4.10
N CYS A 25 -20.78 -21.50 -5.13
CA CYS A 25 -19.96 -20.58 -5.94
C CYS A 25 -19.74 -19.20 -5.30
N THR A 26 -20.46 -18.81 -4.25
CA THR A 26 -20.35 -17.45 -3.66
C THR A 26 -19.44 -17.37 -2.43
N THR A 27 -19.02 -18.52 -1.89
CA THR A 27 -18.13 -18.60 -0.73
C THR A 27 -16.66 -18.50 -1.16
N THR A 28 -16.28 -17.31 -1.64
CA THR A 28 -14.87 -16.98 -1.86
C THR A 28 -14.18 -16.88 -0.49
N PRO A 29 -13.17 -17.72 -0.18
CA PRO A 29 -12.49 -17.62 1.10
C PRO A 29 -11.76 -16.27 1.17
N LYS A 30 -12.07 -15.46 2.18
CA LYS A 30 -11.33 -14.22 2.49
C LYS A 30 -9.97 -14.56 3.09
N ILE A 31 -9.14 -15.29 2.35
CA ILE A 31 -7.74 -15.50 2.73
C ILE A 31 -7.02 -14.19 2.45
N GLN A 32 -6.80 -13.40 3.50
CA GLN A 32 -5.91 -12.25 3.44
C GLN A 32 -4.49 -12.81 3.35
N THR A 33 -3.89 -12.76 2.17
CA THR A 33 -2.48 -13.14 2.00
C THR A 33 -1.61 -12.20 2.84
N PRO A 34 -0.70 -12.71 3.69
CA PRO A 34 0.22 -11.87 4.44
C PRO A 34 1.03 -11.04 3.45
N ARG A 35 0.86 -9.71 3.52
CA ARG A 35 1.58 -8.77 2.66
C ARG A 35 3.04 -8.73 3.10
N PRO A 36 4.00 -9.20 2.27
CA PRO A 36 5.38 -9.42 2.71
C PRO A 36 6.12 -8.13 3.12
N TRP A 37 5.64 -6.98 2.65
CA TRP A 37 6.22 -5.66 2.97
C TRP A 37 5.84 -5.11 4.35
N MET A 38 5.01 -5.80 5.15
CA MET A 38 4.74 -5.39 6.54
C MET A 38 5.87 -5.76 7.52
N ARG A 39 6.88 -6.52 7.07
CA ARG A 39 7.90 -7.15 7.96
C ARG A 39 9.10 -6.28 8.36
N ILE A 40 9.19 -5.01 7.97
CA ILE A 40 10.42 -4.21 8.19
C ILE A 40 10.17 -2.88 8.94
N LEU A 41 9.19 -2.84 9.84
CA LEU A 41 9.24 -1.86 10.92
C LEU A 41 9.48 -2.64 12.22
N GLN A 42 10.67 -2.47 12.81
CA GLN A 42 11.01 -2.90 14.17
C GLN A 42 10.19 -2.08 15.17
N SER A 43 8.88 -2.25 15.13
CA SER A 43 7.91 -1.54 15.94
C SER A 43 6.93 -2.61 16.41
N ASP A 44 6.87 -2.81 17.72
CA ASP A 44 5.89 -3.69 18.39
C ASP A 44 4.44 -3.20 18.21
N ARG A 45 4.22 -2.14 17.44
CA ARG A 45 2.91 -1.57 17.14
C ARG A 45 2.35 -2.17 15.87
N GLU A 46 1.20 -2.81 16.01
CA GLU A 46 0.33 -3.17 14.90
C GLU A 46 -0.04 -1.90 14.11
N ILE A 47 0.29 -1.89 12.82
CA ILE A 47 -0.04 -0.75 11.96
C ILE A 47 -1.47 -0.97 11.45
N ILE A 48 -2.38 -0.09 11.87
CA ILE A 48 -3.78 -0.16 11.47
C ILE A 48 -3.88 0.32 10.01
N PRO A 49 -4.44 -0.48 9.09
CA PRO A 49 -4.65 -0.04 7.71
C PRO A 49 -5.70 1.09 7.65
N ASN A 50 -5.62 1.96 6.64
CA ASN A 50 -6.56 3.07 6.44
C ASN A 50 -6.50 4.21 7.48
N THR A 51 -5.37 4.37 8.16
CA THR A 51 -5.15 5.47 9.09
C THR A 51 -4.65 6.74 8.41
N LYS A 52 -4.78 7.85 9.14
CA LYS A 52 -4.27 9.15 8.73
C LYS A 52 -2.79 9.30 9.10
N VAL A 53 -1.97 9.78 8.18
CA VAL A 53 -0.54 10.00 8.38
C VAL A 53 -0.19 11.45 8.04
N LYS A 54 0.59 12.09 8.91
CA LYS A 54 1.25 13.37 8.64
C LYS A 54 2.68 13.10 8.19
N ILE A 55 3.16 13.83 7.18
CA ILE A 55 4.50 13.68 6.61
C ILE A 55 5.31 14.94 6.92
N ASP A 56 6.46 14.78 7.55
CA ASP A 56 7.42 15.86 7.79
C ASP A 56 8.73 15.55 7.05
N ILE A 57 9.21 16.45 6.19
CA ILE A 57 10.44 16.26 5.41
C ILE A 57 11.55 17.13 6.00
N ILE A 58 12.69 16.52 6.33
CA ILE A 58 13.83 17.19 6.95
C ILE A 58 15.08 16.93 6.09
N GLY A 59 15.51 17.94 5.35
CA GLY A 59 16.74 17.91 4.57
C GLY A 59 17.94 18.42 5.37
N GLN A 60 19.00 17.63 5.48
CA GLN A 60 20.30 18.07 6.02
C GLN A 60 21.33 18.07 4.88
N SER A 61 21.59 19.21 4.24
CA SER A 61 22.49 19.26 3.09
C SER A 61 23.64 20.25 3.25
N GLN A 62 24.75 19.92 2.60
CA GLN A 62 25.73 20.93 2.20
C GLN A 62 25.16 21.71 0.99
N PRO A 63 25.47 23.00 0.83
CA PRO A 63 24.84 23.83 -0.20
C PRO A 63 25.14 23.31 -1.60
N LEU A 64 24.15 22.64 -2.21
CA LEU A 64 24.06 22.43 -3.64
C LEU A 64 23.48 23.72 -4.26
N LEU A 65 24.01 24.13 -5.40
CA LEU A 65 23.48 25.26 -6.17
C LEU A 65 22.10 24.86 -6.72
N GLY A 66 21.01 25.35 -6.11
CA GLY A 66 19.65 25.02 -6.56
C GLY A 66 18.54 25.41 -5.58
N ASN A 67 17.29 25.23 -6.02
CA ASN A 67 16.09 25.46 -5.21
C ASN A 67 15.66 24.16 -4.49
N TRP A 68 15.82 24.13 -3.17
CA TRP A 68 15.46 22.99 -2.31
C TRP A 68 13.98 22.66 -2.30
N THR A 69 13.12 23.68 -2.43
CA THR A 69 11.67 23.50 -2.40
C THR A 69 11.18 22.56 -3.49
N LEU A 70 11.84 22.53 -4.66
CA LEU A 70 11.48 21.61 -5.74
C LEU A 70 11.80 20.15 -5.39
N ILE A 71 12.91 19.91 -4.69
CA ILE A 71 13.33 18.58 -4.26
C ILE A 71 12.40 18.10 -3.14
N ASP A 72 12.13 18.96 -2.15
CA ASP A 72 11.23 18.63 -1.05
C ASP A 72 9.82 18.29 -1.57
N ASN A 73 9.27 19.09 -2.49
CA ASN A 73 7.96 18.82 -3.10
C ASN A 73 7.95 17.50 -3.90
N GLU A 74 9.02 17.19 -4.62
CA GLU A 74 9.12 15.94 -5.39
C GLU A 74 9.22 14.72 -4.48
N ILE A 75 9.97 14.82 -3.38
CA ILE A 75 10.06 13.79 -2.35
C ILE A 75 8.70 13.61 -1.69
N GLU A 76 8.04 14.70 -1.30
CA GLU A 76 6.71 14.69 -0.69
C GLU A 76 5.71 13.98 -1.59
N ARG A 77 5.64 14.38 -2.87
CA ARG A 77 4.73 13.80 -3.85
C ARG A 77 4.94 12.29 -4.00
N LYS A 78 6.19 11.83 -4.01
CA LYS A 78 6.50 10.39 -4.08
C LYS A 78 6.11 9.65 -2.81
N LEU A 79 6.35 10.23 -1.64
CA LEU A 79 5.92 9.66 -0.36
C LEU A 79 4.40 9.54 -0.29
N ILE A 80 3.69 10.59 -0.72
CA ILE A 80 2.24 10.61 -0.81
C ILE A 80 1.72 9.47 -1.70
N ASP A 81 2.25 9.33 -2.92
CA ASP A 81 1.84 8.26 -3.84
C ASP A 81 2.08 6.86 -3.24
N LEU A 82 3.23 6.64 -2.61
CA LEU A 82 3.53 5.36 -1.96
C LEU A 82 2.61 5.04 -0.78
N LEU A 83 2.25 6.05 0.02
CA LEU A 83 1.36 5.89 1.16
C LEU A 83 -0.09 5.67 0.73
N VAL A 84 -0.59 6.43 -0.24
CA VAL A 84 -1.93 6.25 -0.79
C VAL A 84 -2.10 4.87 -1.41
N ARG A 85 -1.11 4.38 -2.17
CA ARG A 85 -1.13 3.01 -2.73
C ARG A 85 -1.18 1.92 -1.67
N ARG A 86 -0.65 2.20 -0.47
CA ARG A 86 -0.71 1.29 0.68
C ARG A 86 -2.01 1.42 1.48
N GLY A 87 -2.89 2.34 1.09
CA GLY A 87 -4.17 2.58 1.73
C GLY A 87 -4.08 3.49 2.95
N TYR A 88 -3.13 4.43 2.99
CA TYR A 88 -3.12 5.50 3.99
C TYR A 88 -3.78 6.77 3.44
N SER A 89 -4.32 7.60 4.33
CA SER A 89 -4.81 8.94 3.99
C SER A 89 -3.88 10.00 4.60
N ILE A 90 -3.67 11.11 3.91
CA ILE A 90 -2.80 12.19 4.39
C ILE A 90 -3.68 13.28 4.99
N SER A 91 -3.34 13.73 6.20
CA SER A 91 -4.06 14.79 6.90
C SER A 91 -3.14 15.46 7.90
N ASP A 92 -3.02 16.78 7.82
CA ASP A 92 -2.14 17.55 8.70
C ASP A 92 -2.74 17.80 10.09
N ASP A 93 -4.08 17.89 10.17
CA ASP A 93 -4.79 18.29 11.39
C ASP A 93 -5.15 17.12 12.32
N SER A 94 -5.32 15.90 11.78
CA SER A 94 -5.87 14.76 12.53
C SER A 94 -5.12 13.45 12.24
N ALA A 95 -3.79 13.52 12.18
CA ALA A 95 -2.96 12.36 11.92
C ALA A 95 -2.92 11.39 13.10
N THR A 96 -3.06 10.10 12.80
CA THR A 96 -2.83 9.00 13.75
C THR A 96 -1.34 8.70 13.89
N TYR A 97 -0.58 8.91 12.83
CA TYR A 97 0.86 8.68 12.78
C TYR A 97 1.58 9.87 12.18
N ASN A 98 2.75 10.20 12.73
CA ASN A 98 3.66 11.18 12.14
C ASN A 98 4.84 10.42 11.54
N MET A 99 5.09 10.65 10.26
CA MET A 99 6.20 10.09 9.51
C MET A 99 7.19 11.20 9.19
N SER A 100 8.40 11.10 9.74
CA SER A 100 9.48 12.03 9.43
C SER A 100 10.45 11.39 8.44
N PHE A 101 10.64 12.02 7.28
CA PHE A 101 11.61 11.59 6.27
C PHE A 101 12.84 12.49 6.33
N VAL A 102 13.95 11.93 6.83
CA VAL A 102 15.22 12.65 6.94
C VAL A 102 16.14 12.21 5.81
N TYR A 103 16.64 13.17 5.03
CA TYR A 103 17.60 12.89 3.97
C TYR A 103 18.82 13.79 4.06
N LYS A 104 19.97 13.27 3.62
CA LYS A 104 21.24 13.98 3.60
C LYS A 104 21.82 13.98 2.19
N THR A 105 22.26 15.13 1.71
CA THR A 105 23.01 15.23 0.45
C THR A 105 24.43 15.72 0.73
N GLU A 106 25.40 15.02 0.13
CA GLU A 106 26.83 15.33 0.23
C GLU A 106 27.40 15.50 -1.17
N LYS A 107 28.29 16.49 -1.34
CA LYS A 107 29.01 16.67 -2.60
C LYS A 107 30.14 15.65 -2.66
N VAL A 108 30.08 14.72 -3.60
CA VAL A 108 31.19 13.81 -3.89
C VAL A 108 32.19 14.55 -4.78
N THR A 109 33.35 14.95 -4.22
CA THR A 109 34.42 15.71 -4.90
C THR A 109 35.59 14.87 -5.40
N GLU A 110 35.48 13.54 -5.52
CA GLU A 110 36.55 12.71 -6.09
C GLU A 110 36.21 12.24 -7.51
N PHE A 111 36.75 12.93 -8.51
CA PHE A 111 37.04 12.32 -9.82
C PHE A 111 38.42 11.66 -9.72
N LYS A 112 38.48 10.39 -9.29
CA LYS A 112 39.68 9.58 -9.49
C LYS A 112 39.67 9.04 -10.93
N MET A 113 40.29 9.78 -11.85
CA MET A 113 40.75 9.19 -13.11
C MET A 113 42.02 8.39 -12.81
N GLU A 114 41.86 7.11 -12.49
CA GLU A 114 42.98 6.17 -12.54
C GLU A 114 43.20 5.77 -14.01
N SER A 115 44.07 6.50 -14.72
CA SER A 115 44.66 6.02 -15.97
C SER A 115 46.07 5.52 -15.67
N SER A 116 46.23 4.21 -15.48
CA SER A 116 47.57 3.61 -15.49
C SER A 116 47.95 3.30 -16.94
N VAL A 117 48.82 4.12 -17.52
CA VAL A 117 49.61 3.70 -18.69
C VAL A 117 50.85 3.01 -18.15
N GLN A 118 50.92 1.69 -18.30
CA GLN A 118 52.16 0.95 -18.10
C GLN A 118 53.00 1.10 -19.36
N VAL A 119 54.18 1.70 -19.21
CA VAL A 119 55.25 1.75 -20.23
C VAL A 119 56.12 0.51 -20.09
#